data_AF-A0A849FKL8-F1
#
_entry.id   AF-A0A849FKL8-F1
#
_cell.length_a   1.000
_cell.length_b   1.000
_cell.length_c   1.000
_cell.angle_alpha   90.00
_cell.angle_beta   90.00
_cell.angle_gamma   90.00
#
_symmetry.space_group_name_H-M   'P 1'
#
loop_
_entity.id
_entity.type
_entity.pdbx_description
1 polymer ?
#
loop_
_entity_poly.entity_id
_entity_poly.type
_entity_poly.pdbx_seq_one_letter_code
_entity_poly.pdbx_strand_id
1 'polypeptide(L)'
;MKEVRIIGVPEHFNLPWHLAIEEGAFEDRGIELQWTDIPEGTGKMCQMLQNGETDLAIILTEGLVKSISEGNPAKIVQEYI
;
A
#
# COMPACT_ATOMS: atom_id res chain seq x y z
N MET A 1 -8.91 7.01 16.73
CA MET A 1 -8.58 6.87 15.30
C MET A 1 -7.66 5.68 15.16
N LYS A 2 -7.81 4.87 14.10
CA LYS A 2 -6.90 3.78 13.80
C LYS A 2 -5.89 4.27 12.76
N GLU A 3 -4.61 4.25 13.11
CA GLU A 3 -3.52 4.57 12.20
C GLU A 3 -3.28 3.41 11.22
N VAL A 4 -3.13 3.73 9.94
CA VAL A 4 -2.87 2.76 8.87
C VAL A 4 -1.85 3.36 7.91
N ARG A 5 -0.70 2.70 7.77
CA ARG A 5 0.36 3.09 6.84
C ARG A 5 0.16 2.40 5.50
N ILE A 6 0.05 3.18 4.43
CA ILE A 6 -0.08 2.68 3.07
C ILE A 6 1.04 3.26 2.19
N ILE A 7 1.60 2.41 1.34
CA ILE A 7 2.63 2.81 0.38
C ILE A 7 2.21 2.53 -1.05
N GLY A 8 2.69 3.37 -1.98
CA GLY A 8 2.51 3.19 -3.41
C GLY A 8 3.62 3.85 -4.19
N VAL A 9 3.70 3.55 -5.49
CA VAL A 9 4.59 4.28 -6.41
C VAL A 9 3.97 5.64 -6.77
N PRO A 10 4.77 6.66 -7.12
CA PRO A 10 4.28 7.98 -7.52
C PRO A 10 3.73 7.96 -8.97
N GLU A 11 2.67 7.17 -9.17
CA GLU A 11 2.05 6.93 -10.47
C GLU A 11 0.58 7.38 -10.49
N HIS A 12 0.13 7.78 -11.68
CA HIS A 12 -1.18 8.41 -11.89
C HIS A 12 -2.38 7.55 -11.47
N PHE A 13 -2.26 6.21 -11.49
CA PHE A 13 -3.33 5.32 -11.04
C PHE A 13 -3.60 5.38 -9.53
N ASN A 14 -2.71 6.00 -8.75
CA ASN A 14 -2.90 6.25 -7.32
C ASN A 14 -3.66 7.54 -7.01
N LEU A 15 -4.00 8.36 -8.02
CA LEU A 15 -4.78 9.59 -7.83
C LEU A 15 -6.07 9.41 -6.99
N PRO A 16 -6.87 8.32 -7.16
CA PRO A 16 -8.05 8.10 -6.32
C PRO A 16 -7.73 7.98 -4.82
N TRP A 17 -6.56 7.45 -4.44
CA TRP A 17 -6.14 7.39 -3.04
C TRP A 17 -5.87 8.78 -2.47
N HIS A 18 -5.14 9.60 -3.22
CA HIS A 18 -4.84 10.98 -2.81
C HIS A 18 -6.11 11.81 -2.66
N LEU A 19 -7.03 11.75 -3.63
CA LEU A 19 -8.30 12.46 -3.55
C LEU A 19 -9.12 12.00 -2.34
N ALA A 20 -9.21 10.69 -2.08
CA ALA A 20 -9.95 10.18 -0.92
C ALA A 20 -9.32 10.59 0.43
N ILE A 21 -8.00 10.76 0.49
CA ILE A 21 -7.31 11.31 1.66
C ILE A 21 -7.61 12.82 1.80
N GLU A 22 -7.46 13.59 0.72
CA GLU A 22 -7.72 15.04 0.70
C GLU A 22 -9.18 15.39 1.04
N GLU A 23 -10.13 14.56 0.61
CA GLU A 23 -11.56 14.70 0.91
C GLU A 23 -11.95 14.23 2.33
N GLY A 24 -11.01 13.71 3.12
CA GLY A 24 -11.27 13.25 4.49
C GLY A 24 -12.05 11.93 4.56
N ALA A 25 -12.17 11.18 3.46
CA ALA A 25 -13.01 9.97 3.40
C ALA A 25 -12.60 8.89 4.42
N PHE A 26 -11.31 8.80 4.75
CA PHE A 26 -10.80 7.88 5.77
C PHE A 26 -11.01 8.42 7.19
N GLU A 27 -10.77 9.72 7.39
CA GLU A 27 -10.93 10.39 8.68
C GLU A 27 -12.38 10.31 9.18
N ASP A 28 -13.36 10.52 8.28
CA ASP A 28 -14.80 10.37 8.54
C ASP A 28 -15.19 8.95 9.03
N ARG A 29 -14.35 7.95 8.72
CA ARG A 29 -14.50 6.55 9.15
C ARG A 29 -13.63 6.20 10.35
N GLY A 30 -12.99 7.19 10.98
CA GLY A 30 -12.11 7.03 12.13
C GLY A 30 -10.76 6.38 11.79
N ILE A 31 -10.32 6.46 10.54
CA ILE A 31 -9.05 5.93 10.04
C ILE A 31 -8.12 7.10 9.72
N GLU A 32 -6.94 7.10 10.33
CA GLU A 32 -5.85 8.00 9.99
C GLU A 32 -4.96 7.27 8.98
N LEU A 33 -5.19 7.52 7.69
CA LEU A 33 -4.45 6.87 6.61
C LEU A 33 -3.22 7.70 6.23
N GLN A 34 -2.03 7.12 6.40
CA GLN A 34 -0.76 7.78 6.08
C GLN A 34 -0.17 7.22 4.80
N TRP A 35 -0.12 8.03 3.75
CA TRP A 35 0.46 7.67 2.46
C TRP A 35 1.97 7.97 2.41
N THR A 36 2.75 7.09 1.79
CA THR A 36 4.16 7.35 1.45
C THR A 36 4.49 6.84 0.05
N ASP A 37 5.13 7.70 -0.76
CA ASP A 37 5.61 7.34 -2.09
C ASP A 37 6.92 6.53 -1.99
N ILE A 38 6.96 5.40 -2.70
CA ILE A 38 8.11 4.50 -2.78
C ILE A 38 8.57 4.42 -4.25
N PRO A 39 9.42 5.36 -4.71
CA PRO A 39 9.89 5.40 -6.10
C PRO A 39 10.72 4.17 -6.50
N GLU A 40 11.26 3.43 -5.52
CA GLU A 40 12.01 2.19 -5.75
C GLU A 40 11.13 1.02 -6.21
N GLY A 41 9.80 1.16 -6.09
CA GLY A 41 8.83 0.21 -6.65
C GLY A 41 8.70 -1.11 -5.88
N THR A 42 8.21 -2.13 -6.59
CA THR A 42 7.71 -3.40 -6.02
C THR A 42 8.69 -4.09 -5.08
N GLY A 43 9.97 -4.17 -5.43
CA GLY A 43 10.97 -4.87 -4.60
C GLY A 43 11.10 -4.26 -3.20
N LYS A 44 11.17 -2.92 -3.12
CA LYS A 44 11.25 -2.20 -1.85
C LYS A 44 9.95 -2.32 -1.05
N MET A 45 8.80 -2.18 -1.71
CA MET A 45 7.50 -2.31 -1.05
C MET A 45 7.28 -3.71 -0.45
N CYS A 46 7.68 -4.77 -1.16
CA CYS A 46 7.65 -6.14 -0.64
C CYS A 46 8.52 -6.30 0.62
N GLN A 47 9.73 -5.72 0.62
CA GLN A 47 10.61 -5.74 1.79
C GLN A 47 9.99 -5.00 2.98
N MET A 48 9.37 -3.84 2.76
CA MET A 48 8.71 -3.06 3.80
C MET A 48 7.52 -3.83 4.42
N LEU A 49 6.73 -4.53 3.60
CA LEU A 49 5.68 -5.43 4.08
C LEU A 49 6.24 -6.56 4.94
N GLN A 50 7.32 -7.21 4.47
CA GLN A 50 7.94 -8.32 5.19
C GLN A 50 8.51 -7.89 6.55
N ASN A 51 9.05 -6.67 6.62
CA ASN A 51 9.63 -6.10 7.84
C ASN A 51 8.59 -5.47 8.79
N GLY A 52 7.31 -5.36 8.37
CA GLY A 52 6.28 -4.66 9.14
C GLY A 52 6.43 -3.13 9.16
N GLU A 53 7.17 -2.57 8.20
CA GLU A 53 7.40 -1.12 8.04
C GLU A 53 6.16 -0.40 7.47
N THR A 54 5.26 -1.13 6.79
CA THR A 54 3.96 -0.65 6.31
C THR A 54 2.86 -1.67 6.62
N ASP A 55 1.59 -1.23 6.58
CA ASP A 55 0.43 -2.10 6.81
C ASP A 55 -0.23 -2.52 5.47
N LEU A 56 -0.20 -1.63 4.48
CA LEU A 56 -0.78 -1.82 3.15
C LEU A 56 0.20 -1.34 2.08
N ALA A 57 0.07 -1.88 0.86
CA ALA A 57 0.83 -1.42 -0.29
C ALA A 57 0.07 -1.66 -1.60
N ILE A 58 0.19 -0.72 -2.54
CA ILE A 58 -0.25 -0.89 -3.94
C ILE A 58 0.94 -1.42 -4.75
N ILE A 59 0.92 -2.71 -5.06
CA ILE A 59 2.06 -3.45 -5.62
C ILE A 59 1.62 -4.23 -6.87
N LEU A 60 2.51 -4.35 -7.85
CA LEU A 60 2.32 -5.24 -8.99
C LEU A 60 2.12 -6.69 -8.56
N THR A 61 1.04 -7.30 -9.06
CA THR A 61 0.58 -8.64 -8.69
C THR A 61 1.68 -9.69 -8.81
N GLU A 62 2.40 -9.72 -9.93
CA GLU A 62 3.46 -10.72 -10.18
C GLU A 62 4.62 -10.61 -9.19
N GLY A 63 4.98 -9.39 -8.78
CA GLY A 63 6.06 -9.15 -7.83
C GLY A 63 5.66 -9.53 -6.41
N LEU A 64 4.41 -9.24 -6.01
CA LEU A 64 3.88 -9.67 -4.72
C LEU A 64 3.70 -11.19 -4.67
N VAL A 65 3.17 -11.82 -5.72
CA VAL A 65 3.02 -13.29 -5.80
C VAL A 65 4.37 -13.98 -5.66
N LYS A 66 5.42 -13.51 -6.36
CA LYS A 66 6.78 -14.01 -6.18
C LYS A 66 7.25 -13.86 -4.73
N SER A 67 7.11 -12.67 -4.15
CA SER A 67 7.55 -12.41 -2.77
C SER A 67 6.83 -13.29 -1.73
N ILE A 68 5.52 -13.52 -1.90
CA ILE A 68 4.74 -14.43 -1.04
C ILE A 68 5.26 -15.88 -1.18
N SER A 69 5.56 -16.33 -2.41
CA SER A 69 6.15 -17.67 -2.64
C SER A 69 7.52 -17.85 -1.97
N GLU A 70 8.24 -16.75 -1.71
CA GLU A 70 9.54 -16.71 -1.04
C GLU A 70 9.43 -16.53 0.48
N GLY A 71 8.21 -16.49 1.03
CA GLY A 71 7.95 -16.49 2.47
C GLY A 71 7.49 -15.16 3.06
N ASN A 72 7.17 -14.16 2.24
CA ASN A 72 6.52 -12.94 2.72
C ASN A 72 5.11 -13.25 3.26
N PRO A 73 4.77 -12.90 4.51
CA PRO A 73 3.48 -13.21 5.11
C PRO A 73 2.31 -12.33 4.61
N ALA A 74 2.60 -11.38 3.70
CA ALA A 74 1.59 -10.53 3.09
C ALA A 74 0.48 -11.32 2.38
N LYS A 75 -0.69 -10.69 2.24
CA LYS A 75 -1.85 -11.27 1.56
C LYS A 75 -2.41 -10.27 0.56
N ILE A 76 -2.81 -10.77 -0.61
CA ILE A 76 -3.58 -10.00 -1.57
C ILE A 76 -5.02 -9.92 -1.04
N VAL A 77 -5.48 -8.70 -0.76
CA VAL A 77 -6.84 -8.45 -0.24
C VAL A 77 -7.81 -7.95 -1.30
N GLN A 78 -7.28 -7.37 -2.38
CA GLN A 78 -8.05 -6.81 -3.48
C GLN A 78 -7.16 -6.68 -4.73
N GLU A 79 -7.76 -6.87 -5.90
CA GLU A 79 -7.15 -6.55 -7.19
C GLU A 79 -7.60 -5.16 -7.66
N TYR A 80 -6.71 -4.44 -8.32
CA TYR A 80 -6.94 -3.07 -8.76
C TYR A 80 -6.26 -2.85 -10.12
N ILE A 81 -7.08 -2.57 -11.13
CA ILE A 81 -6.76 -2.40 -12.57
C ILE A 81 -6.28 -3.68 -13.26
#